data_AF-A0A2K9IVY9-F1
#
_entry.id   AF-A0A2K9IVY9-F1
#
_cell.length_a   1.000
_cell.length_b   1.000
_cell.length_c   1.000
_cell.angle_alpha   90.00
_cell.angle_beta   90.00
_cell.angle_gamma   90.00
#
_symmetry.space_group_name_H-M   'P 1'
#
loop_
_entity.id
_entity.type
_entity.pdbx_description
1 polymer ?
#
loop_
_entity_poly.entity_id
_entity_poly.type
_entity_poly.pdbx_seq_one_letter_code
_entity_poly.pdbx_strand_id
1 'polypeptide(L)'
;MNKKLKDVIKKIQTRSALSPRSKFNVSQTKRKFLFIVFFVIFLIINTYLYGLLYYNYLPWKTNLATTLGVFIAYFFLLVPLTAFVAEELSIYLLYKGLGKQRWFLIFIVILIIAASILFSFKIIKENSEKSLGSILDYNTANFQSLIIDIEYESRNVNDVNKLVDFLDQYKIKKMKEHEWNSDVSKEEGIHITIYTKNGSIGLGIYENRLVHYNSGNYYNVTNAPIDIDYLKDIIN
;
A
#
# COMPACT_ATOMS: atom_id res chain seq x y z
N MET A 1 -61.22 20.55 13.91
CA MET A 1 -59.88 20.53 13.26
C MET A 1 -59.89 21.46 12.05
N ASN A 2 -59.07 22.52 12.05
CA ASN A 2 -59.11 23.63 11.10
C ASN A 2 -58.76 23.18 9.66
N LYS A 3 -59.53 23.60 8.65
CA LYS A 3 -59.38 23.21 7.23
C LYS A 3 -57.97 23.51 6.71
N LYS A 4 -57.38 24.64 7.13
CA LYS A 4 -55.99 24.99 6.83
C LYS A 4 -54.97 23.96 7.35
N LEU A 5 -55.21 23.35 8.51
CA LEU A 5 -54.31 22.37 9.09
C LEU A 5 -54.31 21.05 8.29
N LYS A 6 -55.50 20.63 7.81
CA LYS A 6 -55.63 19.45 6.94
C LYS A 6 -54.90 19.64 5.60
N ASP A 7 -54.98 20.84 5.02
CA ASP A 7 -54.33 21.13 3.74
C ASP A 7 -52.80 21.17 3.87
N VAL A 8 -52.27 21.70 4.98
CA VAL A 8 -50.83 21.68 5.27
C VAL A 8 -50.33 20.25 5.48
N ILE A 9 -51.06 19.42 6.26
CA ILE A 9 -50.71 18.01 6.47
C ILE A 9 -50.73 17.23 5.13
N LYS A 10 -51.76 17.44 4.30
CA LYS A 10 -51.89 16.79 2.99
C LYS A 10 -50.76 17.22 2.03
N LYS A 11 -50.34 18.49 2.09
CA LYS A 11 -49.22 19.03 1.29
C LYS A 11 -47.86 18.50 1.77
N ILE A 12 -47.69 18.28 3.07
CA ILE A 12 -46.48 17.65 3.64
C ILE A 12 -46.42 16.17 3.24
N GLN A 13 -47.53 15.45 3.31
CA GLN A 13 -47.61 14.03 2.90
C GLN A 13 -47.36 13.83 1.40
N THR A 14 -47.84 14.73 0.55
CA THR A 14 -47.56 14.69 -0.90
C THR A 14 -46.11 15.06 -1.21
N ARG A 15 -45.52 16.05 -0.52
CA ARG A 15 -44.08 16.36 -0.66
C ARG A 15 -43.18 15.24 -0.16
N SER A 16 -43.52 14.57 0.93
CA SER A 16 -42.78 13.40 1.38
C SER A 16 -42.85 12.31 0.31
N ALA A 17 -44.03 12.00 -0.25
CA ALA A 17 -44.25 11.00 -1.30
C ALA A 17 -43.54 11.28 -2.64
N LEU A 18 -43.17 12.54 -2.89
CA LEU A 18 -42.45 12.97 -4.10
C LEU A 18 -40.93 12.98 -3.94
N SER A 19 -40.39 12.90 -2.72
CA SER A 19 -38.95 12.69 -2.56
C SER A 19 -38.61 11.25 -2.97
N PRO A 20 -37.57 11.02 -3.79
CA PRO A 20 -37.07 9.67 -4.06
C PRO A 20 -36.81 8.90 -2.76
N ARG A 21 -36.47 9.60 -1.67
CA ARG A 21 -36.21 9.04 -0.34
C ARG A 21 -37.41 8.36 0.35
N SER A 22 -38.66 8.68 0.01
CA SER A 22 -39.84 8.12 0.69
C SER A 22 -40.46 6.90 0.01
N LYS A 23 -40.14 6.68 -1.27
CA LYS A 23 -40.71 5.58 -2.07
C LYS A 23 -40.09 4.22 -1.76
N PHE A 24 -39.05 4.17 -0.94
CA PHE A 24 -38.26 2.97 -0.74
C PHE A 24 -38.35 2.50 0.70
N ASN A 25 -39.08 1.39 0.91
CA ASN A 25 -39.10 0.62 2.14
C ASN A 25 -37.79 -0.19 2.30
N VAL A 26 -36.67 0.49 2.10
CA VAL A 26 -35.32 -0.05 2.17
C VAL A 26 -34.85 0.16 3.60
N SER A 27 -34.40 -0.92 4.25
CA SER A 27 -33.83 -0.86 5.60
C SER A 27 -32.74 0.20 5.65
N GLN A 28 -33.01 1.32 6.33
CA GLN A 28 -32.06 2.43 6.46
C GLN A 28 -30.72 1.96 7.03
N THR A 29 -30.75 0.95 7.91
CA THR A 29 -29.57 0.33 8.50
C THR A 29 -28.69 -0.34 7.43
N LYS A 30 -29.27 -1.14 6.54
CA LYS A 30 -28.52 -1.80 5.45
C LYS A 30 -27.91 -0.79 4.49
N ARG A 31 -28.64 0.30 4.21
CA ARG A 31 -28.14 1.38 3.37
C ARG A 31 -26.93 2.08 3.99
N LYS A 32 -27.03 2.49 5.26
CA LYS A 32 -25.91 3.11 5.98
C LYS A 32 -24.70 2.20 6.02
N PHE A 33 -24.91 0.90 6.26
CA PHE A 33 -23.83 -0.08 6.26
C PHE A 33 -23.14 -0.19 4.90
N LEU A 34 -23.90 -0.40 3.81
CA LEU A 34 -23.33 -0.48 2.46
C LEU A 34 -22.62 0.80 2.05
N PHE A 35 -23.18 1.96 2.40
CA PHE A 35 -22.54 3.24 2.19
C PHE A 35 -21.16 3.29 2.85
N ILE A 36 -21.05 2.93 4.14
CA ILE A 36 -19.75 2.94 4.85
C ILE A 36 -18.76 1.99 4.19
N VAL A 37 -19.20 0.77 3.84
CA VAL A 37 -18.35 -0.22 3.18
C VAL A 37 -17.81 0.31 1.84
N PHE A 38 -18.69 0.80 0.96
CA PHE A 38 -18.25 1.35 -0.33
C PHE A 38 -17.43 2.61 -0.18
N PHE A 39 -17.77 3.47 0.79
CA PHE A 39 -17.01 4.67 1.07
C PHE A 39 -15.58 4.34 1.46
N VAL A 40 -15.37 3.40 2.38
CA VAL A 40 -14.02 2.98 2.81
C VAL A 40 -13.25 2.35 1.64
N ILE A 41 -13.87 1.43 0.88
CA ILE A 41 -13.21 0.76 -0.24
C ILE A 41 -12.81 1.79 -1.31
N PHE A 42 -13.73 2.65 -1.73
CA PHE A 42 -13.45 3.68 -2.74
C PHE A 42 -12.48 4.73 -2.23
N LEU A 43 -12.51 5.07 -0.94
CA LEU A 43 -11.52 5.97 -0.36
C LEU A 43 -10.13 5.37 -0.52
N ILE A 44 -9.90 4.12 -0.13
CA ILE A 44 -8.59 3.44 -0.28
C ILE A 44 -8.14 3.43 -1.75
N ILE A 45 -9.02 3.04 -2.68
CA ILE A 45 -8.71 2.98 -4.11
C ILE A 45 -8.35 4.38 -4.64
N ASN A 46 -9.19 5.37 -4.33
CA ASN A 46 -8.99 6.74 -4.80
C ASN A 46 -7.74 7.38 -4.16
N THR A 47 -7.43 7.10 -2.89
CA THR A 47 -6.17 7.54 -2.25
C THR A 47 -4.96 6.95 -2.97
N TYR A 48 -5.00 5.65 -3.28
CA TYR A 48 -3.92 4.99 -4.00
C TYR A 48 -3.72 5.57 -5.41
N LEU A 49 -4.79 5.73 -6.18
CA LEU A 49 -4.74 6.35 -7.51
C LEU A 49 -4.25 7.80 -7.44
N TYR A 50 -4.72 8.56 -6.45
CA TYR A 50 -4.28 9.93 -6.23
C TYR A 50 -2.78 10.00 -5.91
N GLY A 51 -2.28 9.10 -5.07
CA GLY A 51 -0.85 8.98 -4.76
C GLY A 51 0.00 8.63 -5.98
N LEU A 52 -0.48 7.71 -6.83
CA LEU A 52 0.19 7.39 -8.10
C LEU A 52 0.23 8.58 -9.05
N LEU A 53 -0.87 9.33 -9.17
CA LEU A 53 -0.91 10.54 -9.99
C LEU A 53 0.03 11.61 -9.43
N TYR A 54 0.06 11.77 -8.11
CA TYR A 54 0.97 12.70 -7.44
C TYR A 54 2.44 12.35 -7.73
N TYR A 55 2.82 11.08 -7.54
CA TYR A 55 4.19 10.63 -7.74
C TYR A 55 4.65 10.73 -9.21
N ASN A 56 3.78 10.40 -10.16
CA ASN A 56 4.15 10.32 -11.58
C ASN A 56 4.11 11.66 -12.32
N TYR A 57 3.21 12.57 -11.92
CA TYR A 57 2.94 13.79 -12.70
C TYR A 57 3.35 15.10 -12.01
N LEU A 58 3.57 15.11 -10.69
CA LEU A 58 4.04 16.31 -10.00
C LEU A 58 5.56 16.26 -9.83
N PRO A 59 6.30 17.26 -10.36
CA PRO A 59 7.75 17.28 -10.24
C PRO A 59 8.16 17.40 -8.76
N TRP A 60 9.13 16.61 -8.34
CA TRP A 60 9.67 16.53 -6.96
C TRP A 60 10.17 17.86 -6.36
N LYS A 61 10.25 18.93 -7.17
CA LYS A 61 10.50 20.30 -6.72
C LYS A 61 9.19 21.06 -6.47
N THR A 62 8.26 20.46 -5.74
CA THR A 62 7.05 21.17 -5.30
C THR A 62 7.38 22.11 -4.15
N ASN A 63 7.11 23.40 -4.32
CA ASN A 63 7.10 24.34 -3.20
C ASN A 63 5.94 24.01 -2.23
N LEU A 64 5.97 24.60 -1.03
CA LEU A 64 4.95 24.36 -0.01
C LEU A 64 3.52 24.66 -0.51
N ALA A 65 3.35 25.69 -1.36
CA ALA A 65 2.07 26.06 -1.93
C ALA A 65 1.45 24.98 -2.84
N THR A 66 2.25 24.35 -3.70
CA THR A 66 1.77 23.25 -4.58
C THR A 66 1.40 22.01 -3.76
N THR A 67 2.19 21.68 -2.74
CA THR A 67 1.89 20.57 -1.82
C THR A 67 0.57 20.80 -1.07
N LEU A 68 0.36 22.02 -0.53
CA LEU A 68 -0.89 22.37 0.12
C LEU A 68 -2.07 22.36 -0.85
N GLY A 69 -1.90 22.85 -2.08
CA GLY A 69 -2.95 22.85 -3.11
C GLY A 69 -3.41 21.43 -3.46
N VAL A 70 -2.48 20.50 -3.61
CA VAL A 70 -2.74 19.06 -3.82
C VAL A 70 -3.53 18.50 -2.63
N PHE A 71 -3.05 18.73 -1.40
CA PHE A 71 -3.73 18.25 -0.20
C PHE A 71 -5.17 18.79 -0.09
N ILE A 72 -5.37 20.08 -0.35
CA ILE A 72 -6.71 20.70 -0.36
C ILE A 72 -7.59 20.06 -1.45
N ALA A 73 -7.07 19.89 -2.67
CA ALA A 73 -7.82 19.25 -3.75
C ALA A 73 -8.27 17.83 -3.39
N TYR A 74 -7.44 17.07 -2.69
CA TYR A 74 -7.81 15.74 -2.19
C TYR A 74 -9.04 15.79 -1.26
N PHE A 75 -9.05 16.68 -0.25
CA PHE A 75 -10.16 16.76 0.69
C PHE A 75 -11.44 17.35 0.11
N PHE A 76 -11.33 18.34 -0.79
CA PHE A 76 -12.50 19.05 -1.31
C PHE A 76 -13.07 18.46 -2.60
N LEU A 77 -12.29 17.71 -3.38
CA LEU A 77 -12.76 17.09 -4.61
C LEU A 77 -12.92 15.57 -4.44
N LEU A 78 -11.88 14.89 -3.97
CA LEU A 78 -11.84 13.43 -4.01
C LEU A 78 -12.68 12.79 -2.90
N VAL A 79 -12.66 13.31 -1.67
CA VAL A 79 -13.50 12.78 -0.59
C VAL A 79 -15.00 12.95 -0.86
N PRO A 80 -15.53 14.13 -1.28
CA PRO A 80 -16.95 14.29 -1.59
C PRO A 80 -17.40 13.46 -2.79
N LEU A 81 -16.56 13.36 -3.83
CA LEU A 81 -16.84 12.50 -4.99
C LEU A 81 -16.94 11.04 -4.57
N THR A 82 -16.03 10.57 -3.71
CA THR A 82 -16.04 9.21 -3.16
C THR A 82 -17.33 8.95 -2.37
N ALA A 83 -17.74 9.90 -1.53
CA ALA A 83 -19.00 9.81 -0.77
C ALA A 83 -20.21 9.74 -1.70
N PHE A 84 -20.27 10.59 -2.73
CA PHE A 84 -21.36 10.60 -3.70
C PHE A 84 -21.49 9.26 -4.44
N VAL A 85 -20.38 8.74 -4.96
CA VAL A 85 -20.37 7.44 -5.67
C VAL A 85 -20.76 6.29 -4.74
N ALA A 86 -20.28 6.29 -3.49
CA ALA A 86 -20.66 5.30 -2.50
C ALA A 86 -22.16 5.34 -2.16
N GLU A 87 -22.75 6.54 -2.05
CA GLU A 87 -24.18 6.71 -1.79
C GLU A 87 -25.02 6.17 -2.96
N GLU A 88 -24.73 6.60 -4.19
CA GLU A 88 -25.46 6.16 -5.38
C GLU A 88 -25.36 4.64 -5.59
N LEU A 89 -24.17 4.06 -5.41
CA LEU A 89 -23.99 2.61 -5.55
C LEU A 89 -24.75 1.83 -4.47
N SER A 90 -24.75 2.33 -3.23
CA SER A 90 -25.50 1.69 -2.13
C SER A 90 -27.00 1.66 -2.41
N ILE A 91 -27.55 2.74 -2.96
CA ILE A 91 -28.96 2.84 -3.34
C ILE A 91 -29.26 1.88 -4.49
N TYR A 92 -28.41 1.91 -5.53
CA TYR A 92 -28.56 1.06 -6.71
C TYR A 92 -28.56 -0.43 -6.37
N LEU A 93 -27.62 -0.89 -5.52
CA LEU A 93 -27.53 -2.30 -5.16
C LEU A 93 -28.71 -2.77 -4.29
N LEU A 94 -29.17 -1.93 -3.36
CA LEU A 94 -30.38 -2.24 -2.59
C LEU A 94 -31.60 -2.37 -3.50
N TYR A 95 -31.71 -1.49 -4.50
CA TYR A 95 -32.76 -1.54 -5.50
C TYR A 95 -32.69 -2.83 -6.35
N LYS A 96 -31.48 -3.26 -6.75
CA LYS A 96 -31.27 -4.50 -7.51
C LYS A 96 -31.52 -5.79 -6.72
N GLY A 97 -31.92 -5.69 -5.45
CA GLY A 97 -32.35 -6.83 -4.64
C GLY A 97 -31.38 -7.21 -3.53
N LEU A 98 -30.26 -6.50 -3.38
CA LEU A 98 -29.35 -6.68 -2.23
C LEU A 98 -30.02 -6.30 -0.90
N GLY A 99 -31.17 -5.62 -0.93
CA GLY A 99 -31.99 -5.37 0.26
C GLY A 99 -32.60 -6.62 0.89
N LYS A 100 -32.75 -7.71 0.12
CA LYS A 100 -33.26 -9.00 0.60
C LYS A 100 -32.24 -9.65 1.55
N GLN A 101 -32.69 -10.17 2.68
CA GLN A 101 -31.82 -10.69 3.74
C GLN A 101 -30.80 -11.72 3.24
N ARG A 102 -31.24 -12.69 2.43
CA ARG A 102 -30.38 -13.76 1.90
C ARG A 102 -29.25 -13.22 1.03
N TRP A 103 -29.55 -12.32 0.08
CA TRP A 103 -28.56 -11.74 -0.82
C TRP A 103 -27.60 -10.79 -0.10
N PHE A 104 -28.12 -10.03 0.87
CA PHE A 104 -27.29 -9.20 1.74
C PHE A 104 -26.26 -10.05 2.50
N LEU A 105 -26.69 -11.16 3.12
CA LEU A 105 -25.79 -12.05 3.85
C LEU A 105 -24.71 -12.66 2.95
N ILE A 106 -25.08 -13.14 1.76
CA ILE A 106 -24.11 -13.68 0.77
C ILE A 106 -23.06 -12.62 0.41
N PHE A 107 -23.48 -11.38 0.18
CA PHE A 107 -22.56 -10.29 -0.13
C PHE A 107 -21.57 -10.00 1.00
N ILE A 108 -22.04 -9.97 2.26
CA ILE A 108 -21.15 -9.78 3.43
C ILE A 108 -20.13 -10.91 3.53
N VAL A 109 -20.56 -12.16 3.36
CA VAL A 109 -19.68 -13.33 3.43
C VAL A 109 -18.60 -13.26 2.36
N ILE A 110 -18.97 -12.93 1.11
CA ILE A 110 -18.01 -12.76 0.02
C ILE A 110 -16.99 -11.65 0.33
N LEU A 111 -17.44 -10.53 0.90
CA LEU A 111 -16.57 -9.42 1.25
C LEU A 111 -15.55 -9.80 2.33
N ILE A 112 -15.98 -10.53 3.35
CA ILE A 112 -15.08 -11.04 4.41
C ILE A 112 -14.06 -12.03 3.84
N ILE A 113 -14.51 -12.95 2.98
CA ILE A 113 -13.62 -13.93 2.32
C ILE A 113 -12.59 -13.19 1.46
N ALA A 114 -13.01 -12.23 0.64
CA ALA A 114 -12.10 -11.45 -0.20
C ALA A 114 -11.06 -10.68 0.64
N ALA A 115 -11.49 -10.01 1.71
CA ALA A 115 -10.58 -9.31 2.62
C ALA A 115 -9.58 -10.26 3.29
N SER A 116 -10.05 -11.44 3.73
CA SER A 116 -9.22 -12.47 4.36
C SER A 116 -8.18 -13.04 3.40
N ILE A 117 -8.56 -13.31 2.15
CA ILE A 117 -7.66 -13.76 1.09
C ILE A 117 -6.57 -12.71 0.83
N LEU A 118 -6.94 -11.45 0.65
CA LEU A 118 -5.98 -10.36 0.41
C LEU A 118 -4.99 -10.21 1.56
N PHE A 119 -5.47 -10.27 2.80
CA PHE A 119 -4.61 -10.21 3.98
C PHE A 119 -3.68 -11.42 4.07
N SER A 120 -4.19 -12.61 3.76
CA SER A 120 -3.40 -13.85 3.75
C SER A 120 -2.28 -13.80 2.71
N PHE A 121 -2.56 -13.31 1.50
CA PHE A 121 -1.53 -13.10 0.47
C PHE A 121 -0.41 -12.16 0.94
N LYS A 122 -0.77 -11.08 1.65
CA LYS A 122 0.23 -10.16 2.21
C LYS A 122 1.14 -10.87 3.22
N ILE A 123 0.55 -11.62 4.16
CA ILE A 123 1.29 -12.39 5.17
C ILE A 123 2.19 -13.44 4.51
N ILE A 124 1.68 -14.18 3.53
CA ILE A 124 2.45 -15.22 2.83
C ILE A 124 3.61 -14.57 2.09
N LYS A 125 3.38 -13.49 1.34
CA LYS A 125 4.43 -12.78 0.60
C LYS A 125 5.50 -12.18 1.53
N GLU A 126 5.14 -11.79 2.74
CA GLU A 126 6.07 -11.22 3.71
C GLU A 126 6.92 -12.31 4.38
N ASN A 127 6.35 -13.48 4.64
CA ASN A 127 7.01 -14.61 5.31
C ASN A 127 7.65 -15.63 4.37
N SER A 128 7.39 -15.54 3.06
CA SER A 128 8.01 -16.41 2.07
C SER A 128 9.49 -16.10 1.94
N GLU A 129 10.29 -17.15 1.74
CA GLU A 129 11.69 -17.00 1.37
C GLU A 129 11.80 -16.28 0.02
N LYS A 130 12.79 -15.39 -0.08
CA LYS A 130 13.10 -14.62 -1.28
C LYS A 130 14.58 -14.66 -1.56
N SER A 131 14.95 -14.32 -2.78
CA SER A 131 16.35 -14.12 -3.15
C SER A 131 16.92 -12.88 -2.45
N LEU A 132 18.17 -12.90 -1.98
CA LEU A 132 18.79 -11.70 -1.42
C LEU A 132 19.01 -10.62 -2.50
N GLY A 133 19.36 -10.97 -3.73
CA GLY A 133 19.42 -9.96 -4.80
C GLY A 133 18.06 -9.27 -5.05
N SER A 134 16.94 -9.97 -4.83
CA SER A 134 15.59 -9.40 -5.03
C SER A 134 15.21 -8.24 -4.09
N ILE A 135 15.92 -8.05 -2.96
CA ILE A 135 15.65 -6.90 -2.08
C ILE A 135 16.36 -5.62 -2.53
N LEU A 136 17.31 -5.71 -3.45
CA LEU A 136 17.98 -4.53 -4.00
C LEU A 136 17.05 -3.71 -4.90
N ASP A 137 16.05 -4.34 -5.55
CA ASP A 137 14.99 -3.73 -6.38
C ASP A 137 15.42 -2.47 -7.16
N TYR A 138 16.62 -2.50 -7.74
CA TYR A 138 17.20 -1.34 -8.42
C TYR A 138 17.00 -1.46 -9.93
N ASN A 139 16.72 -0.31 -10.56
CA ASN A 139 16.66 -0.22 -12.01
C ASN A 139 18.04 0.17 -12.54
N THR A 140 18.65 -0.72 -13.33
CA THR A 140 19.97 -0.51 -13.96
C THR A 140 20.03 0.77 -14.79
N ALA A 141 18.93 1.21 -15.42
CA ALA A 141 18.88 2.46 -16.18
C ALA A 141 18.99 3.73 -15.32
N ASN A 142 18.74 3.61 -14.00
CA ASN A 142 18.83 4.69 -13.04
C ASN A 142 20.08 4.61 -12.16
N PHE A 143 20.95 3.63 -12.40
CA PHE A 143 22.20 3.45 -11.65
C PHE A 143 23.13 4.66 -11.79
N GLN A 144 23.78 5.05 -10.69
CA GLN A 144 24.76 6.14 -10.65
C GLN A 144 26.11 5.65 -10.11
N SER A 145 26.11 5.02 -8.93
CA SER A 145 27.30 4.45 -8.33
C SER A 145 26.96 3.37 -7.31
N LEU A 146 27.92 2.51 -7.05
CA LEU A 146 27.96 1.49 -6.02
C LEU A 146 29.08 1.87 -5.07
N ILE A 147 28.77 1.96 -3.78
CA ILE A 147 29.75 2.16 -2.71
C ILE A 147 29.74 0.95 -1.80
N ILE A 148 30.91 0.43 -1.47
CA ILE A 148 31.05 -0.67 -0.52
C ILE A 148 32.08 -0.32 0.54
N ASP A 149 31.69 -0.40 1.81
CA ASP A 149 32.45 -0.05 3.02
C ASP A 149 33.21 1.27 2.97
N ILE A 150 32.73 2.23 2.15
CA ILE A 150 33.36 3.53 1.89
C ILE A 150 34.70 3.41 1.12
N GLU A 151 35.32 2.24 1.10
CA GLU A 151 36.62 1.96 0.48
C GLU A 151 36.55 1.77 -1.03
N TYR A 152 35.43 1.26 -1.55
CA TYR A 152 35.24 1.02 -2.97
C TYR A 152 34.09 1.84 -3.54
N GLU A 153 34.35 2.56 -4.63
CA GLU A 153 33.32 3.20 -5.46
C GLU A 153 33.43 2.67 -6.89
N SER A 154 32.35 2.08 -7.41
CA SER A 154 32.22 1.76 -8.83
C SER A 154 31.06 2.52 -9.46
N ARG A 155 31.28 3.01 -10.68
CA ARG A 155 30.24 3.58 -11.55
C ARG A 155 29.92 2.67 -12.73
N ASN A 156 30.42 1.45 -12.69
CA ASN A 156 30.18 0.45 -13.71
C ASN A 156 28.99 -0.44 -13.28
N VAL A 157 27.94 -0.42 -14.09
CA VAL A 157 26.72 -1.21 -13.83
C VAL A 157 26.99 -2.70 -13.76
N ASN A 158 28.03 -3.19 -14.45
CA ASN A 158 28.38 -4.60 -14.44
C ASN A 158 28.85 -5.08 -13.06
N ASP A 159 29.45 -4.21 -12.25
CA ASP A 159 29.92 -4.59 -10.92
C ASP A 159 28.72 -4.79 -9.98
N VAL A 160 27.66 -3.99 -10.14
CA VAL A 160 26.40 -4.20 -9.43
C VAL A 160 25.71 -5.47 -9.90
N ASN A 161 25.71 -5.75 -11.21
CA ASN A 161 25.09 -6.98 -11.73
C ASN A 161 25.79 -8.22 -11.16
N LYS A 162 27.14 -8.24 -11.11
CA LYS A 162 27.90 -9.33 -10.47
C LYS A 162 27.55 -9.50 -9.00
N LEU A 163 27.46 -8.40 -8.26
CA LEU A 163 27.05 -8.41 -6.86
C LEU A 163 25.64 -9.01 -6.71
N VAL A 164 24.69 -8.59 -7.55
CA VAL A 164 23.31 -9.09 -7.51
C VAL A 164 23.26 -10.57 -7.85
N ASP A 165 23.99 -11.01 -8.87
CA ASP A 165 24.10 -12.41 -9.28
C ASP A 165 24.68 -13.28 -8.15
N PHE A 166 25.67 -12.77 -7.42
CA PHE A 166 26.20 -13.44 -6.23
C PHE A 166 25.16 -13.52 -5.11
N LEU A 167 24.51 -12.40 -4.79
CA LEU A 167 23.51 -12.33 -3.73
C LEU A 167 22.27 -13.17 -4.06
N ASP A 168 21.90 -13.34 -5.33
CA ASP A 168 20.73 -14.12 -5.74
C ASP A 168 20.83 -15.63 -5.43
N GLN A 169 22.03 -16.10 -5.11
CA GLN A 169 22.27 -17.46 -4.65
C GLN A 169 21.75 -17.69 -3.22
N TYR A 170 21.60 -16.62 -2.43
CA TYR A 170 21.17 -16.70 -1.04
C TYR A 170 19.66 -16.51 -0.90
N LYS A 171 19.05 -17.34 -0.05
CA LYS A 171 17.65 -17.25 0.33
C LYS A 171 17.53 -16.56 1.66
N ILE A 172 16.60 -15.63 1.74
CA ILE A 172 16.38 -14.79 2.91
C ILE A 172 14.92 -14.83 3.32
N LYS A 173 14.70 -14.69 4.62
CA LYS A 173 13.37 -14.59 5.23
C LYS A 173 13.33 -13.39 6.16
N LYS A 174 12.25 -12.61 6.09
CA LYS A 174 12.07 -11.44 6.95
C LYS A 174 12.03 -11.86 8.42
N MET A 175 12.84 -11.22 9.24
CA MET A 175 12.85 -11.38 10.69
C MET A 175 11.78 -10.50 11.33
N LYS A 176 11.30 -10.92 12.49
CA LYS A 176 10.52 -10.02 13.36
C LYS A 176 11.47 -9.04 14.02
N GLU A 177 10.95 -7.85 14.34
CA GLU A 177 11.75 -6.78 14.95
C GLU A 177 12.43 -7.20 16.26
N HIS A 178 11.76 -7.99 17.09
CA HIS A 178 12.33 -8.50 18.34
C HIS A 178 13.34 -9.64 18.18
N GLU A 179 13.44 -10.22 16.98
CA GLU A 179 14.45 -11.24 16.68
C GLU A 179 15.78 -10.58 16.27
N TRP A 180 15.78 -9.28 15.95
CA TRP A 180 16.98 -8.54 15.58
C TRP A 180 17.75 -8.06 16.81
N ASN A 181 19.03 -8.41 16.88
CA ASN A 181 19.96 -7.80 17.83
C ASN A 181 20.78 -6.71 17.13
N SER A 182 20.60 -5.45 17.54
CA SER A 182 21.33 -4.31 16.97
C SER A 182 22.83 -4.32 17.28
N ASP A 183 23.28 -5.11 18.27
CA ASP A 183 24.70 -5.34 18.48
C ASP A 183 25.23 -6.35 17.46
N VAL A 184 25.88 -5.80 16.43
CA VAL A 184 26.56 -6.52 15.34
C VAL A 184 28.09 -6.38 15.47
N SER A 185 28.59 -5.82 16.58
CA SER A 185 30.01 -5.46 16.73
C SER A 185 30.99 -6.64 16.68
N LYS A 186 30.48 -7.87 16.82
CA LYS A 186 31.25 -9.12 16.79
C LYS A 186 31.04 -9.92 15.50
N GLU A 187 30.29 -9.38 14.55
CA GLU A 187 30.01 -10.05 13.29
C GLU A 187 30.80 -9.40 12.17
N GLU A 188 31.40 -10.24 11.33
CA GLU A 188 31.94 -9.76 10.07
C GLU A 188 30.80 -9.45 9.11
N GLY A 189 30.88 -8.28 8.49
CA GLY A 189 29.88 -7.82 7.55
C GLY A 189 30.40 -6.69 6.70
N ILE A 190 29.58 -6.31 5.73
CA ILE A 190 29.89 -5.33 4.70
C ILE A 190 28.69 -4.43 4.46
N HIS A 191 28.95 -3.14 4.30
CA HIS A 191 27.96 -2.13 4.02
C HIS A 191 27.97 -1.76 2.54
N ILE A 192 26.83 -1.96 1.88
CA ILE A 192 26.67 -1.68 0.46
C ILE A 192 25.67 -0.55 0.30
N THR A 193 26.01 0.45 -0.51
CA THR A 193 25.08 1.51 -0.92
C THR A 193 25.06 1.64 -2.44
N ILE A 194 23.91 1.41 -3.06
CA ILE A 194 23.68 1.66 -4.49
C ILE A 194 22.98 3.02 -4.62
N TYR A 195 23.63 3.98 -5.26
CA TYR A 195 23.04 5.25 -5.62
C TYR A 195 22.33 5.16 -6.97
N THR A 196 21.12 5.67 -7.01
CA THR A 196 20.29 5.80 -8.22
C THR A 196 19.80 7.23 -8.36
N LYS A 197 19.31 7.59 -9.56
CA LYS A 197 18.69 8.90 -9.82
C LYS A 197 17.54 9.25 -8.87
N ASN A 198 16.88 8.26 -8.29
CA ASN A 198 15.68 8.43 -7.46
C ASN A 198 15.94 8.22 -5.96
N GLY A 199 17.20 8.03 -5.55
CA GLY A 199 17.57 7.75 -4.16
C GLY A 199 18.68 6.70 -4.05
N SER A 200 18.99 6.27 -2.84
CA SER A 200 19.96 5.21 -2.57
C SER A 200 19.31 3.96 -2.00
N ILE A 201 19.97 2.81 -2.15
CA ILE A 201 19.61 1.53 -1.52
C ILE A 201 20.79 1.11 -0.67
N GLY A 202 20.60 1.06 0.64
CA GLY A 202 21.60 0.69 1.63
C GLY A 202 21.32 -0.69 2.23
N LEU A 203 22.34 -1.55 2.26
CA LEU A 203 22.35 -2.84 2.92
C LEU A 203 23.52 -2.94 3.90
N GLY A 204 23.29 -3.53 5.07
CA GLY A 204 24.35 -4.13 5.89
C GLY A 204 24.21 -5.64 5.79
N ILE A 205 25.21 -6.32 5.23
CA ILE A 205 25.20 -7.76 4.97
C ILE A 205 26.20 -8.42 5.92
N TYR A 206 25.74 -9.41 6.68
CA TYR A 206 26.53 -10.26 7.56
C TYR A 206 26.36 -11.71 7.13
N GLU A 207 27.17 -12.63 7.64
CA GLU A 207 27.13 -14.05 7.25
C GLU A 207 25.72 -14.64 7.28
N ASN A 208 24.98 -14.45 8.38
CA ASN A 208 23.69 -15.13 8.58
C ASN A 208 22.50 -14.19 8.53
N ARG A 209 22.73 -12.87 8.42
CA ARG A 209 21.67 -11.88 8.54
C ARG A 209 22.00 -10.61 7.78
N LEU A 210 21.00 -9.79 7.55
CA LEU A 210 21.20 -8.50 6.91
C LEU A 210 20.13 -7.49 7.33
N VAL A 211 20.47 -6.22 7.15
CA VAL A 211 19.59 -5.07 7.36
C VAL A 211 19.44 -4.29 6.07
N HIS A 212 18.20 -4.01 5.68
CA HIS A 212 17.90 -3.10 4.58
C HIS A 212 17.54 -1.73 5.16
N TYR A 213 18.50 -0.80 5.08
CA TYR A 213 18.43 0.50 5.77
C TYR A 213 17.23 1.34 5.32
N ASN A 214 16.92 1.33 4.02
CA ASN A 214 15.82 2.14 3.48
C ASN A 214 14.45 1.72 3.98
N SER A 215 14.22 0.42 4.17
CA SER A 215 12.93 -0.07 4.67
C SER A 215 12.92 -0.35 6.18
N GLY A 216 14.07 -0.33 6.84
CA GLY A 216 14.23 -0.78 8.23
C GLY A 216 13.87 -2.25 8.44
N ASN A 217 13.96 -3.07 7.38
CA ASN A 217 13.62 -4.49 7.46
C ASN A 217 14.88 -5.30 7.75
N TYR A 218 14.73 -6.32 8.59
CA TYR A 218 15.78 -7.28 8.93
C TYR A 218 15.47 -8.62 8.30
N TYR A 219 16.49 -9.33 7.83
CA TYR A 219 16.33 -10.63 7.21
C TYR A 219 17.38 -11.61 7.73
N ASN A 220 16.97 -12.87 7.84
CA ASN A 220 17.83 -14.00 8.14
C ASN A 220 18.11 -14.76 6.85
N VAL A 221 19.35 -15.19 6.65
CA VAL A 221 19.74 -16.05 5.54
C VAL A 221 19.38 -17.48 5.90
N THR A 222 18.70 -18.21 5.00
CA THR A 222 18.07 -19.50 5.34
C THR A 222 18.72 -20.70 4.68
N ASN A 223 19.49 -20.52 3.60
CA ASN A 223 20.08 -21.63 2.86
C ASN A 223 21.55 -21.90 3.18
N ALA A 224 22.38 -20.86 3.36
CA ALA A 224 23.80 -20.98 3.73
C ALA A 224 24.33 -19.63 4.25
N PRO A 225 25.37 -19.61 5.11
CA PRO A 225 26.07 -18.37 5.45
C PRO A 225 26.65 -17.70 4.20
N ILE A 226 26.56 -16.38 4.14
CA ILE A 226 27.13 -15.56 3.07
C ILE A 226 28.65 -15.56 3.21
N ASP A 227 29.34 -15.87 2.11
CA ASP A 227 30.79 -15.74 2.01
C ASP A 227 31.18 -14.26 1.93
N ILE A 228 31.44 -13.67 3.10
CA ILE A 228 31.81 -12.25 3.24
C ILE A 228 33.18 -11.98 2.61
N ASP A 229 34.11 -12.93 2.65
CA ASP A 229 35.44 -12.78 2.07
C ASP A 229 35.38 -12.76 0.54
N TYR A 230 34.59 -13.66 -0.06
CA TYR A 230 34.33 -13.59 -1.50
C TYR A 230 33.63 -12.29 -1.89
N LEU A 231 32.73 -11.79 -1.04
CA LEU A 231 32.06 -10.51 -1.27
C LEU A 231 33.08 -9.36 -1.24
N LYS A 232 34.08 -9.39 -0.35
CA LYS A 232 35.23 -8.46 -0.35
C LYS A 232 36.11 -8.62 -1.60
N ASP A 233 36.27 -9.83 -2.11
CA ASP A 233 37.08 -10.09 -3.32
C ASP A 233 36.42 -9.65 -4.62
N ILE A 234 35.08 -9.64 -4.71
CA ILE A 234 34.37 -9.04 -5.86
C ILE A 234 34.73 -7.55 -6.05
N ILE A 235 35.22 -6.92 -4.98
CA ILE A 235 35.42 -5.48 -4.83
C ILE A 235 36.89 -5.09 -5.09
N ASN A 236 37.83 -6.04 -4.96
CA ASN A 236 39.25 -5.84 -5.26
C ASN A 236 39.57 -6.04 -6.75
#